data_AF-A0A6G3MKM6-F1
#
_entry.id   AF-A0A6G3MKM6-F1
#
_cell.length_a   1.000
_cell.length_b   1.000
_cell.length_c   1.000
_cell.angle_alpha   90.00
_cell.angle_beta   90.00
_cell.angle_gamma   90.00
#
_symmetry.space_group_name_H-M   'P 1'
#
loop_
_entity.id
_entity.type
_entity.pdbx_description
1 polymer ?
#
loop_
_entity_poly.entity_id
_entity_poly.type
_entity_poly.pdbx_seq_one_letter_code
_entity_poly.pdbx_strand_id
1 'polypeptide(L)'
;LHVLLNFRQNLTIKKDSLMYQMIEDSKNLNQEQMSNYFAESKALKLVHQAMAKKKLGKEVSEDSEQSSEIEESNLHFTVFIHKDNIIYELGRYTIMKILDGRSGGVINYGRCDSKFIDGAFKIIEKIFSNHSDKLMDFSLISVHVE
;
A
#
# COMPACT_ATOMS: atom_id res chain seq x y z
N LEU A 1 -3.91 -2.02 2.70
CA LEU A 1 -4.95 -2.88 2.07
C LEU A 1 -4.35 -3.99 1.20
N HIS A 2 -3.44 -3.69 0.26
CA HIS A 2 -2.80 -4.71 -0.60
C HIS A 2 -2.30 -5.97 0.14
N VAL A 3 -1.58 -5.80 1.27
CA VAL A 3 -1.13 -6.93 2.11
C VAL A 3 -2.32 -7.77 2.59
N LEU A 4 -3.30 -7.15 3.25
CA LEU A 4 -4.44 -7.85 3.83
C LEU A 4 -5.27 -8.61 2.79
N LEU A 5 -5.48 -8.02 1.61
CA LEU A 5 -6.27 -8.66 0.55
C LEU A 5 -5.55 -9.86 -0.08
N ASN A 6 -4.23 -9.80 -0.23
CA ASN A 6 -3.45 -10.88 -0.84
C ASN A 6 -3.15 -12.04 0.12
N PHE A 7 -3.19 -11.78 1.43
CA PHE A 7 -2.94 -12.78 2.47
C PHE A 7 -4.19 -13.10 3.30
N ARG A 8 -5.39 -12.77 2.81
CA ARG A 8 -6.65 -12.94 3.57
C ARG A 8 -6.90 -14.37 4.05
N GLN A 9 -6.46 -15.36 3.28
CA GLN A 9 -6.56 -16.79 3.63
C GLN A 9 -5.70 -17.18 4.84
N ASN A 10 -4.67 -16.39 5.15
CA ASN A 10 -3.78 -16.58 6.30
C ASN A 10 -4.17 -15.70 7.50
N LEU A 11 -5.27 -14.94 7.41
CA LEU A 11 -5.69 -14.00 8.45
C LEU A 11 -6.99 -14.46 9.12
N THR A 12 -7.01 -14.47 10.44
CA THR A 12 -8.27 -14.56 11.20
C THR A 12 -8.84 -13.15 11.39
N ILE A 13 -9.86 -12.82 10.60
CA ILE A 13 -10.50 -11.50 10.64
C ILE A 13 -11.82 -11.61 11.39
N LYS A 14 -12.00 -10.76 12.41
CA LYS A 14 -13.23 -10.73 13.20
C LYS A 14 -14.42 -10.37 12.30
N LYS A 15 -15.47 -11.17 12.31
CA LYS A 15 -16.63 -11.05 11.39
C LYS A 15 -17.41 -9.74 11.54
N ASP A 16 -17.36 -9.13 12.72
CA ASP A 16 -17.99 -7.84 13.06
C ASP A 16 -17.08 -6.64 12.79
N SER A 17 -15.89 -6.85 12.22
CA SER A 17 -14.96 -5.76 11.92
C SER A 17 -15.24 -5.10 10.57
N LEU A 18 -14.93 -3.80 10.48
CA LEU A 18 -14.94 -3.05 9.22
C LEU A 18 -14.10 -3.74 8.14
N MET A 19 -12.93 -4.28 8.51
CA MET A 19 -12.05 -4.97 7.56
C MET A 19 -12.70 -6.21 6.95
N TYR A 20 -13.44 -7.00 7.75
CA TYR A 20 -14.16 -8.16 7.24
C TYR A 20 -15.21 -7.76 6.21
N GLN A 21 -16.02 -6.75 6.54
CA GLN A 21 -17.04 -6.23 5.62
C GLN A 21 -16.42 -5.74 4.31
N MET A 22 -15.32 -4.97 4.39
CA MET A 22 -14.62 -4.46 3.21
C MET A 22 -14.05 -5.58 2.32
N ILE A 23 -13.57 -6.68 2.90
CA ILE A 23 -13.06 -7.82 2.14
C ILE A 23 -14.20 -8.56 1.44
N GLU A 24 -15.33 -8.74 2.11
CA GLU A 24 -16.51 -9.39 1.53
C GLU A 24 -17.14 -8.56 0.41
N ASP A 25 -17.29 -7.25 0.60
CA ASP A 25 -17.86 -6.34 -0.39
C ASP A 25 -16.97 -6.23 -1.65
N SER A 26 -15.65 -6.28 -1.47
CA SER A 26 -14.69 -6.08 -2.55
C SER A 26 -14.28 -7.35 -3.32
N LYS A 27 -14.72 -8.54 -2.89
CA LYS A 27 -14.21 -9.83 -3.42
C LYS A 27 -14.44 -10.06 -4.91
N ASN A 28 -15.46 -9.43 -5.49
CA ASN A 28 -15.84 -9.56 -6.89
C ASN A 28 -15.61 -8.27 -7.69
N LEU A 29 -14.97 -7.26 -7.09
CA LEU A 29 -14.69 -6.00 -7.76
C LEU A 29 -13.40 -6.11 -8.57
N ASN A 30 -13.39 -5.49 -9.75
CA ASN A 30 -12.15 -5.27 -10.48
C ASN A 30 -11.33 -4.12 -9.84
N GLN A 31 -10.11 -3.87 -10.34
CA GLN A 31 -9.20 -2.87 -9.76
C GLN A 31 -9.80 -1.45 -9.71
N GLU A 32 -10.49 -1.02 -10.77
CA GLU A 32 -11.11 0.31 -10.85
C GLU A 32 -12.27 0.42 -9.85
N GLN A 33 -13.17 -0.57 -9.85
CA GLN A 33 -14.29 -0.64 -8.91
C GLN A 33 -13.81 -0.69 -7.46
N MET A 34 -12.73 -1.43 -7.20
CA MET A 34 -12.12 -1.51 -5.87
C MET A 34 -11.51 -0.18 -5.44
N SER A 35 -10.87 0.54 -6.37
CA SER A 35 -10.37 1.90 -6.12
C SER A 35 -11.51 2.85 -5.74
N ASN A 36 -12.62 2.82 -6.49
CA ASN A 36 -13.79 3.67 -6.22
C ASN A 36 -14.44 3.30 -4.87
N TYR A 37 -14.65 2.01 -4.61
CA TYR A 37 -15.21 1.53 -3.34
C TYR A 37 -14.40 2.03 -2.12
N PHE A 38 -13.07 1.92 -2.17
CA PHE A 38 -12.22 2.39 -1.07
C PHE A 38 -12.15 3.92 -0.99
N ALA A 39 -12.18 4.62 -2.12
CA ALA A 39 -12.20 6.08 -2.16
C ALA A 39 -13.50 6.67 -1.59
N GLU A 40 -14.61 5.95 -1.65
CA GLU A 40 -15.92 6.41 -1.15
C GLU A 40 -16.20 5.97 0.30
N SER A 41 -15.43 5.03 0.85
CA SER A 41 -15.62 4.53 2.21
C SER A 41 -15.37 5.59 3.28
N LYS A 42 -16.45 6.19 3.81
CA LYS A 42 -16.40 7.15 4.92
C LYS A 42 -15.76 6.56 6.17
N ALA A 43 -16.11 5.32 6.52
CA ALA A 43 -15.56 4.63 7.69
C ALA A 43 -14.03 4.45 7.58
N LEU A 44 -13.52 4.09 6.40
CA LEU A 44 -12.07 3.98 6.17
C LEU A 44 -11.38 5.34 6.31
N LYS A 45 -11.96 6.40 5.74
CA LYS A 45 -11.42 7.77 5.85
C LYS A 45 -11.32 8.21 7.30
N LEU A 46 -12.38 8.00 8.09
CA LEU A 46 -12.41 8.36 9.51
C LEU A 46 -11.34 7.61 10.31
N VAL A 47 -11.22 6.29 10.13
CA VAL A 47 -10.17 5.50 10.81
C VAL A 47 -8.77 5.96 10.39
N HIS A 48 -8.54 6.19 9.10
CA HIS A 48 -7.25 6.63 8.58
C HIS A 48 -6.86 8.01 9.14
N GLN A 49 -7.78 8.97 9.15
CA GLN A 49 -7.58 10.30 9.72
C GLN A 49 -7.33 10.25 11.23
N ALA A 50 -8.11 9.45 11.97
CA ALA A 50 -7.91 9.29 13.41
C ALA A 50 -6.51 8.74 13.73
N MET A 51 -6.03 7.76 12.96
CA MET A 51 -4.69 7.19 13.14
C MET A 51 -3.57 8.17 12.78
N ALA A 52 -3.75 8.96 11.70
CA ALA A 52 -2.80 10.01 11.33
C ALA A 52 -2.73 11.12 12.40
N LYS A 53 -3.88 11.60 12.89
CA LYS A 53 -3.97 12.64 13.92
C LYS A 53 -3.45 12.18 15.29
N LYS A 54 -3.68 10.92 15.67
CA LYS A 54 -3.11 10.31 16.89
C LYS A 54 -1.59 10.40 16.91
N LYS A 55 -0.93 10.23 15.76
CA LYS A 55 0.52 10.36 15.63
C LYS A 55 1.02 11.81 15.78
N LEU A 56 0.13 12.79 15.56
CA LEU A 56 0.41 14.23 15.63
C LEU A 56 -0.08 14.89 16.93
N GLY A 57 -0.73 14.15 17.83
CA GLY A 57 -1.27 14.69 19.08
C GLY A 57 -2.45 15.65 18.91
N LYS A 58 -3.18 15.60 17.78
CA LYS A 58 -4.34 16.47 17.49
C LYS A 58 -5.66 15.70 17.68
N GLU A 59 -6.65 16.31 18.34
CA GLU A 59 -7.98 15.70 18.55
C GLU A 59 -8.82 15.62 17.25
N VAL A 60 -9.78 14.70 17.23
CA VAL A 60 -10.64 14.42 16.07
C VAL A 60 -11.97 15.17 16.24
N SER A 61 -12.24 16.18 15.40
CA SER A 61 -13.59 16.72 15.20
C SER A 61 -14.18 16.20 13.88
N GLU A 62 -15.44 15.75 13.93
CA GLU A 62 -16.20 15.18 12.80
C GLU A 62 -16.43 16.21 11.66
N ASP A 63 -16.36 17.50 11.98
CA ASP A 63 -16.56 18.62 11.04
C ASP A 63 -15.25 19.22 10.51
N SER A 64 -14.10 18.60 10.76
CA SER A 64 -12.87 19.02 10.11
C SER A 64 -12.86 18.51 8.66
N GLU A 65 -13.54 19.24 7.78
CA GLU A 65 -13.06 19.46 6.41
C GLU A 65 -11.65 20.04 6.53
N GLN A 66 -10.68 19.15 6.79
CA GLN A 66 -9.28 19.52 6.78
C GLN A 66 -8.92 19.77 5.32
N SER A 67 -9.11 21.02 4.90
CA SER A 67 -8.19 21.74 4.03
C SER A 67 -6.79 21.72 4.66
N SER A 68 -6.19 20.54 4.80
CA SER A 68 -4.75 20.46 4.85
C SER A 68 -4.30 20.69 3.43
N GLU A 69 -3.80 21.89 3.14
CA GLU A 69 -2.66 22.03 2.23
C GLU A 69 -1.62 21.01 2.70
N ILE A 70 -1.71 19.80 2.14
CA ILE A 70 -0.66 18.79 2.27
C ILE A 70 0.44 19.37 1.40
N GLU A 71 1.48 19.95 2.02
CA GLU A 71 2.78 20.04 1.35
C GLU A 71 3.00 18.70 0.67
N GLU A 72 3.11 18.67 -0.66
CA GLU A 72 3.23 17.43 -1.44
C GLU A 72 4.31 16.55 -0.80
N SER A 73 3.89 15.57 -0.03
CA SER A 73 4.83 14.63 0.55
C SER A 73 5.31 13.77 -0.61
N ASN A 74 6.55 13.98 -1.05
CA ASN A 74 7.19 13.17 -2.08
C ASN A 74 7.46 11.71 -1.63
N LEU A 75 6.91 11.31 -0.48
CA LEU A 75 7.00 9.95 0.07
C LEU A 75 5.82 9.12 -0.42
N HIS A 76 6.12 7.92 -0.90
CA HIS A 76 5.13 6.98 -1.42
C HIS A 76 5.25 5.61 -0.72
N PHE A 77 4.12 4.97 -0.45
CA PHE A 77 4.10 3.61 0.07
C PHE A 77 3.98 2.60 -1.06
N THR A 78 4.99 1.74 -1.19
CA THR A 78 5.02 0.61 -2.11
C THR A 78 4.97 -0.71 -1.33
N VAL A 79 4.24 -1.70 -1.84
CA VAL A 79 4.14 -3.03 -1.21
C VAL A 79 4.77 -4.07 -2.12
N PHE A 80 5.68 -4.88 -1.57
CA PHE A 80 6.19 -6.08 -2.22
C PHE A 80 5.54 -7.31 -1.62
N ILE A 81 5.15 -8.27 -2.44
CA ILE A 81 4.61 -9.57 -2.00
C ILE A 81 5.35 -10.72 -2.66
N HIS A 82 5.33 -11.86 -1.99
CA HIS A 82 5.81 -13.14 -2.52
C HIS A 82 4.62 -14.05 -2.82
N LYS A 83 4.52 -14.54 -4.06
CA LYS A 83 3.49 -15.50 -4.44
C LYS A 83 4.07 -16.45 -5.50
N ASP A 84 3.91 -17.76 -5.28
CA ASP A 84 4.36 -18.81 -6.20
C ASP A 84 5.83 -18.69 -6.65
N ASN A 85 6.72 -18.39 -5.69
CA ASN A 85 8.15 -18.11 -5.92
C ASN A 85 8.43 -16.89 -6.81
N ILE A 86 7.49 -15.98 -6.96
CA ILE A 86 7.63 -14.73 -7.73
C ILE A 86 7.44 -13.53 -6.81
N ILE A 87 8.24 -12.48 -7.02
CA ILE A 87 8.08 -11.20 -6.32
C ILE A 87 7.24 -10.27 -7.17
N TYR A 88 6.23 -9.69 -6.54
CA TYR A 88 5.38 -8.66 -7.15
C TYR A 88 5.44 -7.36 -6.37
N GLU A 89 5.40 -6.24 -7.08
CA GLU A 89 5.13 -4.92 -6.50
C GLU A 89 3.67 -4.54 -6.74
N LEU A 90 3.03 -4.04 -5.69
CA LEU A 90 1.65 -3.57 -5.67
C LEU A 90 1.61 -2.08 -5.34
N GLY A 91 0.86 -1.32 -6.14
CA GLY A 91 0.54 0.07 -5.82
C GLY A 91 1.55 1.11 -6.32
N ARG A 92 2.20 0.86 -7.46
CA ARG A 92 2.98 1.92 -8.10
C ARG A 92 2.07 2.99 -8.69
N TYR A 93 1.80 4.00 -7.88
CA TYR A 93 1.59 5.35 -8.37
C TYR A 93 2.90 6.09 -8.06
N THR A 94 3.45 6.78 -9.06
CA THR A 94 4.54 7.77 -8.93
C THR A 94 5.99 7.30 -9.23
N ILE A 95 6.71 8.22 -9.90
CA ILE A 95 8.00 8.21 -10.62
C ILE A 95 7.97 7.69 -12.08
N MET A 96 7.64 6.43 -12.39
CA MET A 96 7.69 5.98 -13.80
C MET A 96 6.52 6.44 -14.68
N LYS A 97 5.42 6.93 -14.08
CA LYS A 97 4.28 7.46 -14.84
C LYS A 97 4.63 8.75 -15.61
N ILE A 98 5.68 9.47 -15.17
CA ILE A 98 6.20 10.65 -15.87
C ILE A 98 6.88 10.27 -17.20
N LEU A 99 7.32 9.02 -17.37
CA LEU A 99 8.08 8.58 -18.54
C LEU A 99 7.32 7.60 -19.47
N ASP A 100 6.48 6.71 -18.93
CA ASP A 100 5.92 5.59 -19.72
C ASP A 100 4.40 5.57 -19.90
N GLY A 101 3.64 6.53 -19.34
CA GLY A 101 2.21 6.71 -19.61
C GLY A 101 1.28 5.54 -19.20
N ARG A 102 1.78 4.47 -18.59
CA ARG A 102 0.99 3.30 -18.19
C ARG A 102 0.33 3.51 -16.82
N SER A 103 -0.96 3.23 -16.76
CA SER A 103 -1.80 3.21 -15.56
C SER A 103 -1.24 2.23 -14.51
N GLY A 104 -1.44 2.54 -13.22
CA GLY A 104 -0.91 1.76 -12.10
C GLY A 104 -1.33 0.29 -12.18
N GLY A 105 -0.38 -0.60 -11.92
CA GLY A 105 -0.58 -2.05 -12.03
C GLY A 105 0.42 -2.84 -11.20
N VAL A 106 0.23 -4.15 -11.19
CA VAL A 106 1.13 -5.12 -10.53
C VAL A 106 2.38 -5.27 -11.38
N ILE A 107 3.57 -5.12 -10.78
CA ILE A 107 4.86 -5.38 -11.48
C ILE A 107 5.37 -6.74 -11.04
N ASN A 108 5.70 -7.59 -12.01
CA ASN A 108 6.36 -8.88 -11.77
C ASN A 108 7.88 -8.70 -11.88
N TYR A 109 8.61 -8.94 -10.79
CA TYR A 109 10.07 -8.85 -10.74
C TYR A 109 10.78 -10.17 -11.05
N GLY A 110 10.02 -11.21 -11.38
CA GLY A 110 10.51 -12.53 -11.69
C GLY A 110 10.64 -13.42 -10.46
N ARG A 111 11.27 -14.57 -10.70
CA ARG A 111 11.40 -15.65 -9.72
C ARG A 111 12.39 -15.28 -8.61
N CYS A 112 12.06 -15.64 -7.38
CA CYS A 112 12.90 -15.52 -6.20
C CYS A 112 13.12 -16.90 -5.59
N ASP A 113 14.26 -17.51 -5.93
CA ASP A 113 14.66 -18.82 -5.39
C ASP A 113 15.31 -18.73 -4.00
N SER A 114 15.60 -17.51 -3.52
CA SER A 114 16.11 -17.23 -2.17
C SER A 114 14.99 -16.80 -1.21
N LYS A 115 15.34 -16.44 0.02
CA LYS A 115 14.38 -15.82 0.95
C LYS A 115 13.77 -14.57 0.32
N PHE A 116 12.45 -14.39 0.49
CA PHE A 116 11.71 -13.25 -0.06
C PHE A 116 12.36 -11.91 0.29
N ILE A 117 12.77 -11.74 1.55
CA ILE A 117 13.35 -10.49 2.04
C ILE A 117 14.62 -10.12 1.26
N ASP A 118 15.50 -11.09 0.96
CA ASP A 118 16.72 -10.86 0.20
C ASP A 118 16.40 -10.43 -1.23
N GLY A 119 15.39 -11.04 -1.86
CA GLY A 119 14.91 -10.67 -3.18
C GLY A 119 14.29 -9.26 -3.21
N ALA A 120 13.47 -8.93 -2.22
CA ALA A 120 12.86 -7.61 -2.08
C ALA A 120 13.92 -6.51 -1.87
N PHE A 121 14.93 -6.76 -1.02
CA PHE A 121 16.02 -5.81 -0.81
C PHE A 121 16.81 -5.55 -2.10
N LYS A 122 17.15 -6.58 -2.88
CA LYS A 122 17.84 -6.40 -4.18
C LYS A 122 17.04 -5.52 -5.15
N ILE A 123 15.71 -5.66 -5.16
CA ILE A 123 14.84 -4.82 -5.99
C ILE A 123 14.88 -3.37 -5.50
N ILE A 124 14.73 -3.17 -4.19
CA ILE A 124 14.77 -1.85 -3.55
C ILE A 124 16.12 -1.15 -3.80
N GLU A 125 17.24 -1.86 -3.60
CA GLU A 125 18.59 -1.39 -3.92
C GLU A 125 18.69 -0.98 -5.38
N LYS A 126 18.22 -1.82 -6.33
CA LYS A 126 18.25 -1.49 -7.76
C LYS A 126 17.43 -0.25 -8.10
N ILE A 127 16.26 -0.08 -7.47
CA ILE A 127 15.44 1.14 -7.63
C ILE A 127 16.26 2.36 -7.18
N PHE A 128 16.91 2.30 -6.02
CA PHE A 128 17.69 3.43 -5.51
C PHE A 128 18.97 3.70 -6.30
N SER A 129 19.72 2.65 -6.68
CA SER A 129 20.95 2.79 -7.47
C SER A 129 20.71 3.40 -8.85
N ASN A 130 19.53 3.18 -9.44
CA ASN A 130 19.17 3.76 -10.73
C ASN A 130 18.73 5.24 -10.64
N HIS A 131 18.48 5.76 -9.43
CA HIS A 131 17.74 7.02 -9.27
C HIS A 131 18.50 8.18 -8.62
N SER A 132 19.63 8.03 -7.92
CA SER A 132 20.44 9.21 -7.54
C SER A 132 21.74 8.94 -6.78
N ASP A 133 22.70 9.87 -6.93
CA ASP A 133 23.79 10.16 -5.98
C ASP A 133 23.32 10.89 -4.69
N LYS A 134 22.01 10.92 -4.43
CA LYS A 134 21.39 11.64 -3.31
C LYS A 134 20.91 10.66 -2.25
N LEU A 135 21.04 11.06 -0.99
CA LEU A 135 20.44 10.35 0.14
C LEU A 135 18.91 10.44 0.01
N MET A 136 18.23 9.30 0.18
CA MET A 136 16.79 9.19 0.12
C MET A 136 16.23 8.79 1.47
N ASP A 137 15.16 9.45 1.90
CA ASP A 137 14.40 9.04 3.07
C ASP A 137 13.62 7.76 2.73
N PHE A 138 13.96 6.67 3.41
CA PHE A 138 13.35 5.37 3.20
C PHE A 138 13.00 4.72 4.55
N SER A 139 11.91 3.97 4.56
CA SER A 139 11.52 3.13 5.68
C SER A 139 10.97 1.82 5.17
N LEU A 140 11.40 0.72 5.78
CA LEU A 140 10.92 -0.62 5.46
C LEU A 140 10.11 -1.16 6.63
N ILE A 141 8.92 -1.68 6.32
CA ILE A 141 8.10 -2.44 7.25
C ILE A 141 7.92 -3.82 6.65
N SER A 142 8.35 -4.86 7.37
CA SER A 142 8.09 -6.25 7.00
C SER A 142 6.89 -6.78 7.76
N VAL A 143 5.97 -7.44 7.06
CA VAL A 143 4.85 -8.15 7.65
C VAL A 143 5.09 -9.64 7.45
N HIS A 144 5.25 -10.36 8.55
CA HIS A 144 5.30 -11.82 8.55
C HIS A 144 3.90 -12.35 8.85
N VAL A 145 3.40 -13.22 7.97
CA VAL A 145 2.11 -13.89 8.14
C VAL A 145 2.40 -15.39 8.13
N GLU A 146 2.04 -16.08 9.22
CA GLU A 146 2.18 -17.54 9.37
C GLU A 146 0.99 -18.29 8.75
#